data_AF-A0AAD5J593-F1
#
_entry.id   AF-A0AAD5J593-F1
#
_cell.length_a   1.000
_cell.length_b   1.000
_cell.length_c   1.000
_cell.angle_alpha   90.00
_cell.angle_beta   90.00
_cell.angle_gamma   90.00
#
_symmetry.space_group_name_H-M   'P 1'
#
loop_
_entity.id
_entity.type
_entity.pdbx_description
1 polymer ?
#
loop_
_entity_poly.entity_id
_entity_poly.type
_entity_poly.pdbx_seq_one_letter_code
_entity_poly.pdbx_strand_id
1 'polypeptide(L)'
;MVAEIKTVVVLVQENRSFDHMLGWMKSLNPEINGVTGSESNPISTSDLNSSRIFFGDTFGCVDLDPDHSIQAIFEQVFGMTWMHHSLSSSSQVLKPTMQGFAQNAETTQKGMSETVMNGFKPENVPVYRR
;
A
#
# COMPACT_ATOMS: atom_id res chain seq x y z
N MET A 1 31.98 -19.74 -10.26
CA MET A 1 32.65 -18.90 -9.24
C MET A 1 31.63 -17.92 -8.72
N VAL A 2 31.38 -17.91 -7.40
CA VAL A 2 30.53 -16.88 -6.78
C VAL A 2 31.42 -15.67 -6.51
N ALA A 3 31.04 -14.51 -7.02
CA ALA A 3 31.82 -13.29 -6.79
C ALA A 3 31.71 -12.86 -5.33
N GLU A 4 32.86 -12.59 -4.70
CA GLU A 4 32.93 -12.19 -3.30
C GLU A 4 32.59 -10.69 -3.17
N ILE A 5 31.54 -10.37 -2.41
CA ILE A 5 31.19 -8.98 -2.08
C ILE A 5 32.10 -8.50 -0.95
N LYS A 6 32.96 -7.52 -1.22
CA LYS A 6 33.92 -6.97 -0.25
C LYS A 6 33.34 -5.85 0.63
N THR A 7 32.28 -5.19 0.17
CA THR A 7 31.67 -4.05 0.86
C THR A 7 30.18 -4.02 0.57
N VAL A 8 29.38 -3.87 1.63
CA VAL A 8 27.94 -3.67 1.54
C VAL A 8 27.62 -2.28 2.07
N VAL A 9 26.91 -1.48 1.28
CA VAL A 9 26.34 -0.21 1.71
C VAL A 9 24.83 -0.39 1.76
N VAL A 10 24.23 -0.14 2.92
CA VAL A 10 22.78 -0.23 3.12
C VAL A 10 22.22 1.19 3.16
N LEU A 11 21.45 1.55 2.14
CA LEU A 11 20.66 2.78 2.13
C LEU A 11 19.25 2.47 2.62
N VAL A 12 18.90 3.01 3.79
CA VAL A 12 17.55 2.87 4.36
C VAL A 12 16.74 4.10 3.93
N GLN A 13 15.60 3.85 3.27
CA GLN A 13 14.62 4.86 2.87
C GLN A 13 13.35 4.64 3.68
N GLU A 14 12.54 5.69 3.83
CA GLU A 14 11.39 5.68 4.74
C GLU A 14 10.05 5.83 4.00
N ASN A 15 9.00 5.38 4.68
CA ASN A 15 7.59 5.73 4.48
C ASN A 15 7.04 5.56 3.04
N ARG A 16 7.51 4.57 2.29
CA ARG A 16 6.93 4.25 0.96
C ARG A 16 6.76 2.76 0.76
N SER A 17 5.55 2.35 0.36
CA SER A 17 5.24 0.96 0.03
C SER A 17 5.77 0.60 -1.35
N PHE A 18 5.84 -0.71 -1.63
CA PHE A 18 6.27 -1.22 -2.93
C PHE A 18 5.39 -0.71 -4.06
N ASP A 19 4.06 -0.82 -3.94
CA ASP A 19 3.14 -0.41 -5.01
C ASP A 19 3.19 1.10 -5.28
N HIS A 20 3.46 1.90 -4.25
CA HIS A 20 3.62 3.34 -4.38
C HIS A 20 4.88 3.69 -5.18
N MET A 21 6.01 3.05 -4.91
CA MET A 21 7.29 3.35 -5.59
C MET A 21 7.43 2.66 -6.94
N LEU A 22 7.06 1.38 -7.01
CA LEU A 22 7.44 0.47 -8.09
C LEU A 22 6.25 -0.28 -8.69
N GLY A 23 5.03 -0.11 -8.17
CA GLY A 23 3.85 -0.83 -8.66
C GLY A 23 3.65 -0.65 -10.16
N TRP A 24 3.73 0.59 -10.66
CA TRP A 24 3.55 0.90 -12.08
C TRP A 24 4.74 0.52 -12.97
N MET A 25 5.88 0.11 -12.40
CA MET A 25 7.00 -0.43 -13.18
C MET A 25 6.65 -1.75 -13.86
N LYS A 26 5.55 -2.41 -13.46
CA LYS A 26 5.01 -3.58 -14.16
C LYS A 26 4.78 -3.32 -15.66
N SER A 27 4.43 -2.10 -16.03
CA SER A 27 4.27 -1.68 -17.43
C SER A 27 5.56 -1.75 -18.25
N LEU A 28 6.72 -1.67 -17.60
CA LEU A 28 8.04 -1.76 -18.22
C LEU A 28 8.64 -3.16 -18.08
N ASN A 29 8.44 -3.81 -16.93
CA ASN A 29 8.86 -5.17 -16.66
C ASN A 29 7.69 -6.00 -16.10
N PRO A 30 7.04 -6.84 -16.92
CA PRO A 30 5.91 -7.66 -16.50
C PRO A 30 6.18 -8.67 -15.37
N GLU A 31 7.45 -9.04 -15.14
CA GLU A 31 7.87 -9.94 -14.06
C GLU A 31 7.73 -9.30 -12.67
N ILE A 32 7.63 -7.96 -12.61
CA ILE A 32 7.34 -7.26 -11.37
C ILE A 32 5.90 -7.60 -10.94
N ASN A 33 5.76 -8.07 -9.70
CA ASN A 33 4.46 -8.22 -9.05
C ASN A 33 3.93 -6.86 -8.57
N GLY A 34 3.66 -5.97 -9.53
CA GLY A 34 3.10 -4.65 -9.30
C GLY A 34 1.63 -4.55 -9.73
N VAL A 35 1.16 -3.33 -9.93
CA VAL A 35 -0.25 -3.02 -10.17
C VAL A 35 -0.61 -3.04 -11.66
N THR A 36 -1.89 -3.23 -11.91
CA THR A 36 -2.51 -3.27 -13.25
C THR A 36 -3.52 -2.14 -13.48
N GLY A 37 -3.91 -1.43 -12.41
CA GLY A 37 -4.99 -0.44 -12.40
C GLY A 37 -6.36 -1.05 -12.12
N SER A 38 -6.44 -2.36 -11.91
CA SER A 38 -7.67 -3.05 -11.49
C SER A 38 -7.80 -3.17 -9.96
N GLU A 39 -6.70 -2.93 -9.25
CA GLU A 39 -6.62 -2.96 -7.80
C GLU A 39 -7.46 -1.81 -7.23
N SER A 40 -8.22 -2.08 -6.17
CA SER A 40 -9.10 -1.09 -5.55
C SER A 40 -9.38 -1.41 -4.10
N ASN A 41 -9.76 -0.41 -3.32
CA ASN A 41 -10.25 -0.53 -1.96
C ASN A 41 -11.60 0.18 -1.81
N PRO A 42 -12.56 -0.36 -1.03
CA PRO A 42 -13.76 0.36 -0.67
C PRO A 42 -13.42 1.50 0.30
N ILE A 43 -14.21 2.58 0.25
CA ILE A 43 -14.14 3.65 1.26
C ILE A 43 -14.52 3.13 2.64
N SER A 44 -15.39 2.11 2.71
CA SER A 44 -15.79 1.45 3.94
C SER A 44 -15.88 -0.07 3.73
N THR A 45 -15.21 -0.83 4.60
CA THR A 45 -15.20 -2.30 4.55
C THR A 45 -16.44 -2.94 5.18
N SER A 46 -17.22 -2.16 5.94
CA SER A 46 -18.46 -2.62 6.57
C SER A 46 -19.71 -2.43 5.68
N ASP A 47 -19.62 -1.59 4.64
CA ASP A 47 -20.69 -1.36 3.68
C ASP A 47 -20.44 -2.11 2.35
N LEU A 48 -21.32 -3.05 2.03
CA LEU A 48 -21.25 -3.84 0.79
C LEU A 48 -21.48 -3.00 -0.48
N ASN A 49 -22.12 -1.84 -0.36
CA ASN A 49 -22.36 -0.92 -1.48
C ASN A 49 -21.37 0.25 -1.49
N SER A 50 -20.32 0.20 -0.66
CA SER A 50 -19.35 1.27 -0.57
C SER A 50 -18.71 1.55 -1.93
N SER A 51 -18.56 2.84 -2.25
CA SER A 51 -17.76 3.26 -3.40
C SER A 51 -16.33 2.74 -3.26
N ARG A 52 -15.72 2.43 -4.40
CA ARG A 52 -14.35 1.92 -4.46
C ARG A 52 -13.45 2.96 -5.10
N ILE A 53 -12.26 3.13 -4.52
CA ILE A 53 -11.17 3.87 -5.14
C ILE A 53 -10.24 2.86 -5.81
N PHE A 54 -10.00 3.07 -7.09
CA PHE A 54 -9.04 2.30 -7.87
C PHE A 54 -7.64 2.88 -7.68
N PHE A 55 -6.66 1.99 -7.64
CA PHE A 55 -5.28 2.39 -7.52
C PHE A 55 -4.84 3.13 -8.78
N GLY A 56 -4.46 4.39 -8.61
CA GLY A 56 -4.12 5.30 -9.70
C GLY A 56 -2.62 5.55 -9.84
N ASP A 57 -2.27 6.35 -10.84
CA ASP A 57 -0.91 6.79 -11.13
C ASP A 57 -0.74 8.31 -11.07
N THR A 58 -1.72 9.02 -10.50
CA THR A 58 -1.77 10.47 -10.44
C THR A 58 -1.06 11.02 -9.21
N PHE A 59 -0.29 10.21 -8.48
CA PHE A 59 0.41 10.67 -7.29
C PHE A 59 1.37 11.81 -7.65
N GLY A 60 1.04 13.03 -7.21
CA GLY A 60 1.94 14.17 -7.21
C GLY A 60 2.90 14.07 -6.03
N CYS A 61 4.00 14.83 -6.04
CA CYS A 61 4.86 14.99 -4.87
C CYS A 61 4.08 15.71 -3.75
N VAL A 62 3.24 14.97 -3.03
CA VAL A 62 2.43 15.44 -1.91
C VAL A 62 2.95 14.75 -0.66
N ASP A 63 3.28 15.54 0.36
CA ASP A 63 3.80 15.06 1.62
C ASP A 63 2.66 14.73 2.59
N LEU A 64 1.84 13.76 2.20
CA LEU A 64 0.87 13.14 3.11
C LEU A 64 1.53 11.88 3.69
N ASP A 65 1.55 11.78 5.01
CA ASP A 65 2.11 10.67 5.78
C ASP A 65 0.95 9.89 6.42
N PRO A 66 0.45 8.83 5.76
CA PRO A 66 -0.63 8.01 6.31
C PRO A 66 -0.18 7.31 7.59
N ASP A 67 -1.15 6.97 8.44
CA ASP A 67 -0.86 6.23 9.67
C ASP A 67 -0.18 4.89 9.37
N HIS A 68 0.99 4.71 9.97
CA HIS A 68 1.86 3.55 9.83
C HIS A 68 2.08 2.84 11.18
N SER A 69 1.21 3.09 12.16
CA SER A 69 1.15 2.32 13.41
C SER A 69 0.75 0.86 13.14
N ILE A 70 1.09 -0.03 14.07
CA ILE A 70 0.74 -1.47 13.95
C ILE A 70 -0.78 -1.66 13.85
N GLN A 71 -1.54 -0.82 14.57
CA GLN A 71 -3.00 -0.83 14.57
C GLN A 71 -3.56 -0.42 13.20
N ALA A 72 -3.01 0.63 12.60
CA ALA A 72 -3.39 1.07 11.26
C ALA A 72 -3.02 0.03 10.20
N ILE A 73 -1.80 -0.52 10.26
CA ILE A 73 -1.36 -1.57 9.34
C ILE A 73 -2.26 -2.81 9.44
N PHE A 74 -2.68 -3.18 10.65
CA PHE A 74 -3.64 -4.27 10.82
C PHE A 74 -4.96 -3.98 10.12
N GLU A 75 -5.51 -2.77 10.29
CA GLU A 75 -6.74 -2.39 9.60
C GLU A 75 -6.56 -2.38 8.07
N GLN A 76 -5.47 -1.82 7.57
CA GLN A 76 -5.15 -1.76 6.14
C GLN A 76 -5.09 -3.18 5.52
N VAL A 77 -4.40 -4.11 6.19
CA VAL A 77 -4.18 -5.48 5.71
C VAL A 77 -5.42 -6.36 5.85
N PHE A 78 -6.14 -6.28 6.98
CA PHE A 78 -7.26 -7.17 7.26
C PHE A 78 -8.63 -6.57 6.95
N GLY A 79 -8.71 -5.26 6.71
CA GLY A 79 -9.95 -4.53 6.44
C GLY A 79 -10.84 -4.39 7.68
N MET A 80 -10.27 -4.50 8.88
CA MET A 80 -11.01 -4.48 10.15
C MET A 80 -10.28 -3.64 11.20
N THR A 81 -11.03 -2.83 11.93
CA THR A 81 -10.47 -2.00 13.00
C THR A 81 -9.85 -2.88 14.08
N TRP A 82 -8.67 -2.46 14.56
CA TRP A 82 -7.99 -3.14 15.65
C TRP A 82 -8.82 -3.08 16.94
N MET A 83 -9.15 -4.23 17.51
CA MET A 83 -9.72 -4.35 18.85
C MET A 83 -8.82 -5.24 19.69
N HIS A 84 -8.69 -4.98 20.99
CA HIS A 84 -7.81 -5.73 21.89
C HIS A 84 -8.14 -7.24 21.95
N HIS A 85 -9.36 -7.63 21.57
CA HIS A 85 -9.81 -9.02 21.46
C HIS A 85 -9.70 -9.60 20.04
N SER A 86 -9.36 -8.81 19.01
CA SER A 86 -9.17 -9.28 17.63
C SER A 86 -8.06 -10.32 17.49
N LEU A 87 -7.15 -10.37 18.47
CA LEU A 87 -6.08 -11.38 18.58
C LEU A 87 -6.42 -12.55 19.52
N SER A 88 -7.52 -12.46 20.28
CA SER A 88 -7.84 -13.40 21.37
C SER A 88 -8.67 -14.61 20.93
N SER A 89 -9.23 -14.60 19.72
CA SER A 89 -9.93 -15.75 19.16
C SER A 89 -8.94 -16.67 18.45
N SER A 90 -8.34 -17.59 19.21
CA SER A 90 -7.40 -18.64 18.76
C SER A 90 -7.96 -19.63 17.72
N SER A 91 -9.09 -19.31 17.08
CA SER A 91 -9.80 -20.16 16.13
C SER A 91 -10.17 -19.45 14.83
N GLN A 92 -9.91 -18.15 14.69
CA GLN A 92 -10.17 -17.41 13.46
C GLN A 92 -8.86 -17.10 12.75
N VAL A 93 -8.57 -17.84 11.68
CA VAL A 93 -7.50 -17.47 10.75
C VAL A 93 -7.94 -16.18 10.06
N LEU A 94 -7.39 -15.05 10.51
CA LEU A 94 -7.62 -13.76 9.86
C LEU A 94 -7.02 -13.81 8.45
N LYS A 95 -7.85 -13.62 7.43
CA LYS A 95 -7.39 -13.57 6.04
C LYS A 95 -7.04 -12.11 5.70
N PRO A 96 -5.83 -11.82 5.22
CA PRO A 96 -5.48 -10.48 4.76
C PRO A 96 -6.27 -10.17 3.49
N THR A 97 -7.23 -9.26 3.58
CA THR A 97 -8.08 -8.87 2.46
C THR A 97 -7.43 -7.78 1.61
N MET A 98 -6.52 -7.00 2.22
CA MET A 98 -5.90 -5.81 1.64
C MET A 98 -6.91 -4.74 1.23
N GLN A 99 -8.08 -4.69 1.89
CA GLN A 99 -9.19 -3.79 1.56
C GLN A 99 -9.34 -2.58 2.50
N GLY A 100 -8.45 -2.42 3.49
CA GLY A 100 -8.61 -1.40 4.53
C GLY A 100 -7.88 -0.09 4.30
N PHE A 101 -7.08 0.04 3.24
CA PHE A 101 -6.22 1.21 3.01
C PHE A 101 -7.02 2.49 2.83
N ALA A 102 -8.03 2.47 1.95
CA ALA A 102 -8.86 3.65 1.70
C ALA A 102 -9.69 4.04 2.94
N GLN A 103 -10.30 3.06 3.62
CA GLN A 103 -11.04 3.32 4.86
C GLN A 103 -10.14 3.96 5.92
N ASN A 104 -8.99 3.36 6.22
CA ASN A 104 -8.09 3.86 7.24
C ASN A 104 -7.60 5.28 6.90
N ALA A 105 -7.30 5.56 5.63
CA ALA A 105 -6.92 6.91 5.18
C ALA A 105 -8.03 7.94 5.43
N GLU A 106 -9.29 7.61 5.13
CA GLU A 106 -10.44 8.51 5.36
C GLU A 106 -10.68 8.80 6.85
N THR A 107 -10.31 7.88 7.75
CA THR A 107 -10.39 8.15 9.21
C THR A 107 -9.33 9.15 9.69
N THR A 108 -8.19 9.23 8.99
CA THR A 108 -7.10 10.17 9.30
C THR A 108 -7.43 11.56 8.78
N GLN A 109 -7.80 11.65 7.49
CA GLN A 109 -8.20 12.90 6.86
C GLN A 109 -9.14 12.60 5.70
N LYS A 110 -10.27 13.32 5.65
CA LYS A 110 -11.24 13.20 4.56
C LYS A 110 -10.57 13.46 3.19
N GLY A 111 -10.73 12.54 2.25
CA GLY A 111 -10.15 12.59 0.90
C GLY A 111 -8.72 12.06 0.81
N MET A 112 -8.07 11.68 1.92
CA MET A 112 -6.71 11.13 1.91
C MET A 112 -6.64 9.78 1.19
N SER A 113 -7.75 9.06 1.08
CA SER A 113 -7.80 7.80 0.34
C SER A 113 -7.42 7.94 -1.13
N GLU A 114 -7.71 9.08 -1.77
CA GLU A 114 -7.25 9.37 -3.13
C GLU A 114 -5.73 9.46 -3.20
N THR A 115 -5.07 9.93 -2.14
CA THR A 115 -3.61 10.01 -2.10
C THR A 115 -2.98 8.65 -1.79
N VAL A 116 -3.54 7.91 -0.83
CA VAL A 116 -3.03 6.58 -0.42
C VAL A 116 -3.17 5.54 -1.53
N MET A 117 -4.28 5.60 -2.28
CA MET A 117 -4.56 4.69 -3.39
C MET A 117 -3.94 5.17 -4.70
N ASN A 118 -2.74 5.73 -4.66
CA ASN A 118 -2.03 6.22 -5.83
C ASN A 118 -0.54 5.91 -5.74
N GLY A 119 0.10 5.71 -6.89
CA GLY A 119 1.52 5.39 -7.01
C GLY A 119 2.26 6.31 -7.98
N PHE A 120 3.59 6.29 -7.93
CA PHE A 120 4.43 6.99 -8.88
C PHE A 120 4.45 6.28 -10.24
N LYS A 121 4.30 7.06 -11.31
CA LYS A 121 4.64 6.58 -12.65
C LYS A 121 6.15 6.36 -12.79
N PRO A 122 6.60 5.46 -13.67
CA PRO A 122 8.03 5.22 -13.89
C PRO A 122 8.87 6.49 -14.17
N GLU A 123 8.30 7.46 -14.87
CA GLU A 123 8.94 8.75 -15.17
C GLU A 123 9.17 9.64 -13.94
N ASN A 124 8.40 9.46 -12.86
CA ASN A 124 8.52 10.25 -11.63
C ASN A 124 9.60 9.70 -10.70
N VAL A 125 10.03 8.45 -10.90
CA VAL A 125 11.10 7.78 -10.13
C VAL A 125 12.13 7.12 -11.07
N PRO A 126 12.77 7.91 -11.95
CA PRO A 126 13.50 7.39 -13.11
C PRO A 126 14.74 6.55 -12.73
N VAL A 127 15.29 6.70 -11.53
CA VAL A 127 16.44 5.92 -11.06
C VAL A 127 16.15 4.42 -10.97
N TYR A 128 14.88 4.05 -10.76
CA TYR A 128 14.42 2.66 -10.70
C TYR A 128 13.95 2.12 -12.05
N ARG A 129 13.92 2.97 -13.08
CA ARG A 129 13.51 2.60 -14.44
C ARG A 129 14.65 1.82 -15.11
N ARG A 130 14.65 0.50 -14.96
CA ARG A 130 15.62 -0.40 -15.61
C ARG A 130 14.92 -1.55 -16.31
#